data_AF-A0A2T4IB44-F1
#
_entry.id   AF-A0A2T4IB44-F1
#
_cell.length_a   1.000
_cell.length_b   1.000
_cell.length_c   1.000
_cell.angle_alpha   90.00
_cell.angle_beta   90.00
_cell.angle_gamma   90.00
#
_symmetry.space_group_name_H-M   'P 1'
#
loop_
_entity.id
_entity.type
_entity.pdbx_description
1 polymer ?
#
loop_
_entity_poly.entity_id
_entity_poly.type
_entity_poly.pdbx_seq_one_letter_code
_entity_poly.pdbx_strand_id
1 'polypeptide(L)'
;MTDNALPRLATLLLAATLLAACQEPPPPPRHPEPPAMQDLADIRADLAFTCVREADAIPAREPRADQLYRHARWLRRENLRLDNPAHYPPIERLLRIAAAWDHDLANLELRRMIERGQARSANPLGERLALTEALIARGIPGGYYDMARMLETGSAVARDPVLALRYYRKAADLGSPEAQYVVGTLLVDRRKVSDDIV
;
A
#
# COMPACT_ATOMS: atom_id res chain seq x y z
N MET A 1 -69.83 1.51 44.06
CA MET A 1 -68.58 1.51 44.84
C MET A 1 -67.44 1.32 43.86
N THR A 2 -66.56 2.30 43.90
CA THR A 2 -65.34 2.51 43.10
C THR A 2 -64.32 1.38 43.28
N ASP A 3 -63.46 1.17 42.28
CA ASP A 3 -62.02 0.82 42.36
C ASP A 3 -61.55 0.42 40.95
N ASN A 4 -61.00 1.30 40.11
CA ASN A 4 -59.70 1.97 40.18
C ASN A 4 -58.49 1.00 40.20
N ALA A 5 -58.23 0.36 39.06
CA ALA A 5 -57.06 -0.49 38.83
C ALA A 5 -56.21 -0.04 37.63
N LEU A 6 -56.10 1.28 37.41
CA LEU A 6 -55.19 1.90 36.45
C LEU A 6 -54.14 2.75 37.19
N PRO A 7 -53.07 2.15 37.76
CA PRO A 7 -51.80 2.88 37.73
C PRO A 7 -50.53 2.04 37.50
N ARG A 8 -50.60 0.71 37.35
CA ARG A 8 -49.39 -0.14 37.31
C ARG A 8 -48.81 -0.41 35.92
N LEU A 9 -49.59 -0.25 34.85
CA LEU A 9 -49.10 -0.45 33.47
C LEU A 9 -48.42 0.80 32.89
N ALA A 10 -48.80 2.00 33.34
CA ALA A 10 -48.20 3.25 32.86
C ALA A 10 -46.77 3.50 33.39
N THR A 11 -46.43 2.93 34.54
CA THR A 11 -45.09 3.09 35.15
C THR A 11 -44.03 2.16 34.55
N LEU A 12 -44.43 1.04 33.94
CA LEU A 12 -43.50 0.15 33.22
C LEU A 12 -43.15 0.64 31.81
N LEU A 13 -44.00 1.44 31.19
CA LEU A 13 -43.74 2.03 29.86
C LEU A 13 -42.82 3.25 29.92
N LEU A 14 -42.75 3.96 31.06
CA LEU A 14 -41.84 5.11 31.23
C LEU A 14 -40.38 4.73 31.54
N ALA A 15 -40.13 3.49 32.01
CA ALA A 15 -38.78 3.02 32.32
C ALA A 15 -38.04 2.45 31.10
N ALA A 16 -38.76 2.12 30.02
CA ALA A 16 -38.18 1.55 28.81
C ALA A 16 -37.60 2.60 27.84
N THR A 17 -37.89 3.89 28.04
CA THR A 17 -37.45 4.97 27.15
C THR A 17 -36.11 5.62 27.55
N LEU A 18 -35.49 5.19 28.66
CA LEU A 18 -34.20 5.72 29.14
C LEU A 18 -32.97 4.85 28.78
N LEU A 19 -33.16 3.73 28.07
CA LEU A 19 -32.06 2.89 27.57
C LEU A 19 -31.86 3.07 26.05
N ALA A 20 -32.01 4.30 25.54
CA ALA A 20 -31.36 4.69 24.30
C ALA A 20 -29.89 4.96 24.62
N ALA A 21 -29.14 3.89 24.88
CA ALA A 21 -27.69 3.97 24.95
C ALA A 21 -27.19 4.47 23.59
N CYS A 22 -26.60 5.67 23.57
CA CYS A 22 -25.79 6.13 22.47
C CYS A 22 -24.63 5.14 22.30
N GLN A 23 -24.80 4.13 21.45
CA GLN A 23 -23.67 3.38 20.93
C GLN A 23 -22.96 4.34 19.97
N GLU A 24 -21.87 4.94 20.43
CA GLU A 24 -20.92 5.55 19.51
C GLU A 24 -20.53 4.47 18.48
N PRO A 25 -20.52 4.81 17.18
CA PRO A 25 -20.01 3.88 16.19
C PRO A 25 -18.58 3.48 16.58
N PRO A 26 -18.22 2.19 16.46
CA PRO A 26 -16.87 1.75 16.81
C PRO A 26 -15.86 2.62 16.06
N PRO A 27 -14.76 3.04 16.73
CA PRO A 27 -13.74 3.84 16.07
C PRO A 27 -13.28 3.11 14.81
N PRO A 28 -12.98 3.85 13.73
CA PRO A 28 -12.48 3.22 12.51
C PRO A 28 -11.29 2.33 12.84
N PRO A 29 -11.14 1.19 12.15
CA PRO A 29 -10.01 0.30 12.38
C PRO A 29 -8.72 1.12 12.32
N ARG A 30 -7.89 1.02 13.36
CA ARG A 30 -6.59 1.70 13.37
C ARG A 30 -5.75 1.09 12.26
N HIS A 31 -5.51 1.87 11.22
CA HIS A 31 -4.56 1.49 10.19
C HIS A 31 -3.16 1.46 10.80
N PRO A 32 -2.31 0.48 10.44
CA PRO A 32 -0.91 0.50 10.84
C PRO A 32 -0.27 1.80 10.35
N GLU A 33 0.52 2.44 11.22
CA GLU A 33 1.36 3.57 10.83
C GLU A 33 2.50 3.05 9.94
N PRO A 34 2.85 3.77 8.86
CA PRO A 34 4.02 3.39 8.07
C PRO A 34 5.29 3.44 8.93
N PRO A 35 6.33 2.64 8.62
CA PRO A 35 7.57 2.65 9.39
C PRO A 35 8.13 4.08 9.47
N ALA A 36 8.51 4.49 10.69
CA ALA A 36 9.14 5.77 10.94
C ALA A 36 10.52 5.78 10.27
N MET A 37 10.63 6.45 9.12
CA MET A 37 11.89 6.57 8.40
C MET A 37 12.63 7.83 8.84
N GLN A 38 13.74 7.65 9.54
CA GLN A 38 14.66 8.73 9.93
C GLN A 38 15.14 9.54 8.71
N ASP A 39 15.28 8.87 7.56
CA ASP A 39 15.74 9.41 6.28
C ASP A 39 14.78 10.37 5.55
N LEU A 40 13.53 10.53 5.99
CA LEU A 40 12.60 11.51 5.38
C LEU A 40 12.77 12.94 5.91
N ALA A 41 13.53 13.09 7.01
CA ALA A 41 13.88 14.40 7.54
C ALA A 41 14.84 15.15 6.59
N ASP A 42 15.68 14.41 5.87
CA ASP A 42 16.74 14.93 5.01
C ASP A 42 16.39 14.91 3.51
N ILE A 43 15.14 14.63 3.16
CA ILE A 43 14.68 14.78 1.77
C ILE A 43 14.92 16.23 1.35
N ARG A 44 15.73 16.41 0.31
CA ARG A 44 16.11 17.71 -0.21
C ARG A 44 14.87 18.60 -0.36
N ALA A 45 14.86 19.67 0.42
CA ALA A 45 13.90 20.76 0.25
C ALA A 45 14.19 21.57 -1.02
N ASP A 46 15.37 21.39 -1.62
CA ASP A 46 15.70 21.97 -2.91
C ASP A 46 14.99 21.24 -4.05
N LEU A 47 14.69 21.98 -5.12
CA LEU A 47 14.08 21.44 -6.33
C LEU A 47 15.11 20.76 -7.24
N ALA A 48 16.37 20.63 -6.80
CA ALA A 48 17.45 20.11 -7.62
C ALA A 48 17.29 18.60 -7.78
N PHE A 49 17.21 18.15 -9.03
CA PHE A 49 17.05 16.75 -9.37
C PHE A 49 18.33 16.23 -10.03
N THR A 50 18.89 15.14 -9.49
CA THR A 50 20.00 14.41 -10.12
C THR A 50 19.46 13.10 -10.64
N CYS A 51 19.56 12.88 -11.95
CA CYS A 51 19.10 11.64 -12.56
C CYS A 51 20.01 10.48 -12.13
N VAL A 52 19.40 9.43 -11.57
CA VAL A 52 20.06 8.16 -11.24
C VAL A 52 19.24 7.02 -11.82
N ARG A 53 19.89 5.87 -12.09
CA ARG A 53 19.18 4.68 -12.57
C ARG A 53 18.74 3.85 -11.38
N GLU A 54 17.50 3.38 -11.40
CA GLU A 54 16.96 2.47 -10.38
C GLU A 54 17.86 1.25 -10.15
N ALA A 55 18.43 0.69 -11.23
CA ALA A 55 19.31 -0.48 -11.17
C ALA A 55 20.55 -0.26 -10.29
N ASP A 56 21.02 0.98 -10.15
CA ASP A 56 22.20 1.30 -9.34
C ASP A 56 21.87 1.28 -7.83
N ALA A 57 20.58 1.36 -7.45
CA ALA A 57 20.10 1.28 -6.07
C ALA A 57 19.69 -0.14 -5.64
N ILE A 58 19.64 -1.10 -6.56
CA ILE A 58 19.17 -2.48 -6.28
C ILE A 58 20.36 -3.37 -5.89
N PRO A 59 20.37 -3.97 -4.69
CA PRO A 59 21.39 -4.94 -4.30
C PRO A 59 21.42 -6.17 -5.21
N ALA A 60 22.58 -6.83 -5.28
CA ALA A 60 22.72 -8.08 -6.02
C ALA A 60 21.70 -9.12 -5.53
N ARG A 61 21.05 -9.80 -6.48
CA ARG A 61 20.05 -10.84 -6.20
C ARG A 61 20.74 -12.17 -5.94
N GLU A 62 20.17 -12.97 -5.03
CA GLU A 62 20.64 -14.33 -4.82
C GLU A 62 20.34 -15.18 -6.08
N PRO A 63 21.33 -15.94 -6.64
CA PRO A 63 21.16 -16.62 -7.92
C PRO A 63 20.05 -17.67 -7.98
N ARG A 64 19.79 -18.42 -6.90
CA ARG A 64 18.72 -19.44 -6.86
C ARG A 64 17.35 -18.78 -6.84
N ALA A 65 17.18 -17.70 -6.08
CA ALA A 65 15.98 -16.89 -6.05
C ALA A 65 15.70 -16.26 -7.43
N ASP A 66 16.74 -15.75 -8.09
CA ASP A 66 16.62 -15.19 -9.44
C ASP A 66 16.27 -16.26 -10.48
N GLN A 67 16.81 -17.47 -10.35
CA GLN A 67 16.39 -18.61 -11.18
C GLN A 67 14.91 -18.96 -10.99
N LEU A 68 14.41 -18.98 -9.74
CA LEU A 68 12.99 -19.20 -9.44
C LEU A 68 12.11 -18.10 -10.05
N TYR A 69 12.52 -16.83 -9.93
CA TYR A 69 11.81 -15.71 -10.52
C TYR A 69 11.74 -15.81 -12.05
N ARG A 70 12.86 -16.12 -12.72
CA ARG A 70 12.90 -16.34 -14.17
C ARG A 70 11.98 -17.48 -14.61
N HIS A 71 11.92 -18.56 -13.83
CA HIS A 71 11.00 -19.67 -14.11
C HIS A 71 9.53 -19.26 -13.93
N ALA A 72 9.21 -18.48 -12.88
CA ALA A 72 7.87 -17.93 -12.68
C ALA A 72 7.45 -17.04 -13.86
N ARG A 73 8.37 -16.20 -14.37
CA ARG A 73 8.15 -15.36 -15.56
C ARG A 73 7.92 -16.17 -16.82
N TRP A 74 8.64 -17.28 -16.99
CA TRP A 74 8.41 -18.20 -18.09
C TRP A 74 7.00 -18.80 -18.03
N LEU A 75 6.58 -19.34 -16.88
CA LEU A 75 5.22 -19.86 -16.68
C LEU A 75 4.14 -18.79 -16.94
N ARG A 76 4.38 -17.56 -16.47
CA ARG A 76 3.42 -16.47 -16.65
C ARG A 76 3.29 -16.04 -18.11
N ARG A 77 4.38 -16.04 -18.88
CA ARG A 77 4.32 -15.75 -20.33
C ARG A 77 3.44 -16.75 -21.06
N GLU A 78 3.54 -18.03 -20.71
CA GLU A 78 2.66 -19.05 -21.27
C GLU A 78 1.20 -18.83 -20.83
N ASN A 79 0.96 -18.47 -19.56
CA ASN A 79 -0.39 -18.21 -19.05
C ASN A 79 -1.04 -16.91 -19.58
N LEU A 80 -0.28 -15.86 -19.88
CA LEU A 80 -0.80 -14.58 -20.38
C LEU A 80 -1.60 -14.72 -21.68
N ARG A 81 -1.35 -15.76 -22.47
CA ARG A 81 -2.13 -16.04 -23.68
C ARG A 81 -3.53 -16.60 -23.41
N LEU A 82 -3.72 -17.25 -22.27
CA LEU A 82 -4.92 -18.02 -21.96
C LEU A 82 -5.73 -17.43 -20.79
N ASP A 83 -5.10 -16.57 -19.96
CA ASP A 83 -5.63 -16.02 -18.71
C ASP A 83 -6.38 -17.06 -17.86
N ASN A 84 -5.83 -18.27 -17.78
CA ASN A 84 -6.49 -19.39 -17.14
C ASN A 84 -6.09 -19.41 -15.65
N PRO A 85 -7.04 -19.22 -14.71
CA PRO A 85 -6.75 -19.18 -13.29
C PRO A 85 -6.04 -20.42 -12.74
N ALA A 86 -6.19 -21.58 -13.40
CA ALA A 86 -5.52 -22.82 -13.03
C ALA A 86 -3.98 -22.73 -13.06
N HIS A 87 -3.41 -21.76 -13.79
CA HIS A 87 -1.97 -21.58 -13.91
C HIS A 87 -1.38 -20.61 -12.88
N TYR A 88 -2.18 -19.89 -12.08
CA TYR A 88 -1.66 -18.99 -11.06
C TYR A 88 -0.96 -19.67 -9.88
N PRO A 89 -1.44 -20.80 -9.32
CA PRO A 89 -0.83 -21.37 -8.12
C PRO A 89 0.64 -21.79 -8.25
N PRO A 90 1.11 -22.39 -9.37
CA PRO A 90 2.55 -22.64 -9.56
C PRO A 90 3.39 -21.36 -9.63
N ILE A 91 2.89 -20.31 -10.29
CA ILE A 91 3.56 -19.01 -10.40
C ILE A 91 3.67 -18.37 -9.01
N GLU A 92 2.55 -18.31 -8.28
CA GLU A 92 2.48 -17.77 -6.92
C GLU A 92 3.51 -18.46 -6.00
N ARG A 93 3.60 -19.79 -6.04
CA ARG A 93 4.54 -20.55 -5.20
C ARG A 93 5.99 -20.13 -5.44
N LEU A 94 6.41 -20.00 -6.70
CA LEU A 94 7.77 -19.60 -7.06
C LEU A 94 8.06 -18.16 -6.61
N LEU A 95 7.12 -17.25 -6.82
CA LEU A 95 7.28 -15.86 -6.40
C LEU A 95 7.36 -15.71 -4.88
N ARG A 96 6.57 -16.48 -4.12
CA ARG A 96 6.63 -16.51 -2.66
C ARG A 96 7.99 -16.98 -2.16
N ILE A 97 8.55 -18.05 -2.74
CA ILE A 97 9.88 -18.54 -2.36
C ILE A 97 10.95 -17.50 -2.72
N ALA A 98 10.94 -16.97 -3.95
CA ALA A 98 11.92 -15.97 -4.37
C ALA A 98 11.84 -14.68 -3.52
N ALA A 99 10.63 -14.19 -3.23
CA ALA A 99 10.43 -13.01 -2.39
C ALA A 99 10.89 -13.25 -0.93
N ALA A 100 10.74 -14.47 -0.40
CA ALA A 100 11.27 -14.84 0.91
C ALA A 100 12.81 -14.89 0.94
N TRP A 101 13.46 -14.98 -0.22
CA TRP A 101 14.90 -14.82 -0.42
C TRP A 101 15.24 -13.41 -0.93
N ASP A 102 14.46 -12.41 -0.51
CA ASP A 102 14.73 -10.99 -0.80
C ASP A 102 14.75 -10.63 -2.30
N HIS A 103 14.08 -11.41 -3.14
CA HIS A 103 13.97 -11.05 -4.56
C HIS A 103 12.95 -9.93 -4.75
N ASP A 104 13.43 -8.73 -5.08
CA ASP A 104 12.66 -7.50 -5.29
C ASP A 104 11.61 -7.63 -6.41
N LEU A 105 11.98 -8.13 -7.59
CA LEU A 105 11.00 -8.31 -8.68
C LEU A 105 9.93 -9.36 -8.37
N ALA A 106 10.30 -10.43 -7.64
CA ALA A 106 9.34 -11.44 -7.21
C ALA A 106 8.34 -10.87 -6.19
N ASN A 107 8.83 -10.05 -5.25
CA ASN A 107 8.01 -9.31 -4.30
C ASN A 107 7.02 -8.37 -5.04
N LEU A 108 7.52 -7.52 -5.94
CA LEU A 108 6.69 -6.61 -6.74
C LEU A 108 5.62 -7.36 -7.55
N GLU A 109 5.98 -8.52 -8.10
CA GLU A 109 5.05 -9.35 -8.86
C GLU A 109 4.01 -10.06 -8.01
N LEU A 110 4.41 -10.58 -6.84
CA LEU A 110 3.49 -11.19 -5.88
C LEU A 110 2.45 -10.18 -5.39
N ARG A 111 2.86 -8.95 -5.06
CA ARG A 111 1.93 -7.87 -4.63
C ARG A 111 0.87 -7.57 -5.69
N ARG A 112 1.28 -7.52 -6.95
CA ARG A 112 0.38 -7.34 -8.09
C ARG A 112 -0.56 -8.53 -8.31
N MET A 113 -0.08 -9.74 -8.06
CA MET A 113 -0.94 -10.93 -8.09
C MET A 113 -1.99 -10.88 -6.97
N ILE A 114 -1.60 -10.49 -5.75
CA ILE A 114 -2.52 -10.32 -4.62
C ILE A 114 -3.58 -9.26 -4.95
N GLU A 115 -3.17 -8.11 -5.49
CA GLU A 115 -4.08 -7.04 -5.91
C GLU A 115 -5.15 -7.49 -6.91
N ARG A 116 -4.77 -8.35 -7.85
CA ARG A 116 -5.68 -8.86 -8.90
C ARG A 116 -6.44 -10.11 -8.48
N GLY A 117 -6.31 -10.57 -7.24
CA GLY A 117 -6.89 -11.84 -6.78
C GLY A 117 -6.29 -13.09 -7.45
N GLN A 118 -5.11 -12.96 -8.06
CA GLN A 118 -4.39 -14.06 -8.72
C GLN A 118 -3.53 -14.87 -7.73
N ALA A 119 -3.24 -14.32 -6.55
CA ALA A 119 -2.54 -15.02 -5.48
C ALA A 119 -3.47 -15.16 -4.26
N ARG A 120 -3.38 -16.30 -3.57
CA ARG A 120 -4.15 -16.51 -2.34
C ARG A 120 -3.56 -15.67 -1.21
N SER A 121 -4.40 -14.91 -0.52
CA SER A 121 -4.04 -14.15 0.67
C SER A 121 -5.24 -14.08 1.62
N ALA A 122 -5.01 -14.34 2.91
CA ALA A 122 -6.03 -14.17 3.94
C ALA A 122 -6.20 -12.69 4.35
N ASN A 123 -5.17 -11.87 4.13
CA ASN A 123 -5.20 -10.43 4.37
C ASN A 123 -4.45 -9.71 3.24
N PRO A 124 -5.10 -9.48 2.08
CA PRO A 124 -4.45 -8.92 0.90
C PRO A 124 -3.76 -7.58 1.15
N LEU A 125 -4.39 -6.69 1.92
CA LEU A 125 -3.84 -5.36 2.20
C LEU A 125 -2.65 -5.43 3.16
N GLY A 126 -2.76 -6.19 4.26
CA GLY A 126 -1.67 -6.37 5.21
C GLY A 126 -0.47 -7.08 4.60
N GLU A 127 -0.69 -8.11 3.77
CA GLU A 127 0.41 -8.79 3.09
C GLU A 127 1.11 -7.88 2.08
N ARG A 128 0.35 -7.08 1.32
CA ARG A 128 0.95 -6.08 0.41
C ARG A 128 1.75 -5.03 1.16
N LEU A 129 1.28 -4.58 2.32
CA LEU A 129 1.99 -3.64 3.17
C LEU A 129 3.32 -4.25 3.65
N ALA A 130 3.29 -5.46 4.23
CA ALA A 130 4.49 -6.15 4.70
C ALA A 130 5.52 -6.36 3.57
N LEU A 131 5.07 -6.75 2.39
CA LEU A 131 5.95 -6.88 1.21
C LEU A 131 6.53 -5.52 0.78
N THR A 132 5.79 -4.43 0.92
CA THR A 132 6.26 -3.06 0.63
C THR A 132 7.32 -2.62 1.65
N GLU A 133 7.09 -2.87 2.94
CA GLU A 133 8.03 -2.57 4.02
C GLU A 133 9.34 -3.35 3.85
N ALA A 134 9.28 -4.61 3.42
CA ALA A 134 10.48 -5.41 3.11
C ALA A 134 11.34 -4.81 1.99
N LEU A 135 10.73 -4.18 0.99
CA LEU A 135 11.45 -3.46 -0.07
C LEU A 135 12.10 -2.18 0.47
N ILE A 136 11.35 -1.41 1.27
CA ILE A 136 11.84 -0.16 1.88
C ILE A 136 13.02 -0.42 2.82
N ALA A 137 12.93 -1.46 3.66
CA ALA A 137 13.99 -1.86 4.59
C ALA A 137 15.32 -2.16 3.89
N ARG A 138 15.28 -2.46 2.58
CA ARG A 138 16.43 -2.76 1.74
C ARG A 138 16.79 -1.64 0.77
N GLY A 139 16.14 -0.48 0.87
CA GLY A 139 16.41 0.65 0.00
C GLY A 139 15.88 0.50 -1.43
N ILE A 140 14.99 -0.46 -1.70
CA ILE A 140 14.51 -0.71 -3.06
C ILE A 140 13.52 0.40 -3.49
N PRO A 141 13.75 1.12 -4.60
CA PRO A 141 12.97 2.32 -4.96
C PRO A 141 11.47 2.05 -5.14
N GLY A 142 11.11 0.93 -5.76
CA GLY A 142 9.71 0.52 -5.93
C GLY A 142 8.92 0.37 -4.60
N GLY A 143 9.60 0.03 -3.50
CA GLY A 143 8.96 -0.02 -2.17
C GLY A 143 8.50 1.36 -1.70
N TYR A 144 9.35 2.38 -1.87
CA TYR A 144 9.02 3.76 -1.52
C TYR A 144 7.88 4.30 -2.39
N TYR A 145 7.92 4.06 -3.70
CA TYR A 145 6.86 4.48 -4.62
C TYR A 145 5.50 3.89 -4.22
N ASP A 146 5.47 2.61 -3.88
CA ASP A 146 4.22 1.96 -3.53
C ASP A 146 3.68 2.36 -2.16
N MET A 147 4.54 2.60 -1.17
CA MET A 147 4.11 3.20 0.11
C MET A 147 3.52 4.59 -0.11
N ALA A 148 4.12 5.40 -1.01
CA ALA A 148 3.55 6.69 -1.37
C ALA A 148 2.11 6.56 -1.91
N ARG A 149 1.86 5.60 -2.80
CA ARG A 149 0.50 5.31 -3.29
C ARG A 149 -0.44 4.86 -2.18
N MET A 150 0.03 4.04 -1.24
CA MET A 150 -0.79 3.59 -0.10
C MET A 150 -1.17 4.77 0.80
N LEU A 151 -0.25 5.69 1.06
CA LEU A 151 -0.48 6.92 1.83
C LEU A 151 -1.38 7.92 1.11
N GLU A 152 -1.23 8.06 -0.20
CA GLU A 152 -2.06 8.96 -1.01
C GLU A 152 -3.53 8.53 -1.02
N THR A 153 -3.75 7.21 -1.13
CA THR A 153 -5.09 6.60 -1.27
C THR A 153 -5.72 6.18 0.05
N GLY A 154 -4.93 5.94 1.10
CA GLY A 154 -5.40 5.33 2.34
C GLY A 154 -5.72 3.83 2.23
N SER A 155 -5.16 3.12 1.25
CA SER A 155 -5.59 1.74 0.91
C SER A 155 -5.09 0.66 1.88
N ALA A 156 -3.96 0.87 2.56
CA ALA A 156 -3.40 -0.09 3.54
C ALA A 156 -2.88 0.58 4.82
N VAL A 157 -2.56 1.87 4.75
CA VAL A 157 -2.15 2.74 5.86
C VAL A 157 -3.09 3.95 5.92
N ALA A 158 -3.08 4.69 7.02
CA ALA A 158 -3.86 5.92 7.10
C ALA A 158 -3.47 6.90 5.99
N ARG A 159 -4.46 7.58 5.39
CA ARG A 159 -4.21 8.51 4.31
C ARG A 159 -3.41 9.72 4.81
N ASP A 160 -2.24 9.94 4.22
CA ASP A 160 -1.38 11.10 4.48
C ASP A 160 -0.72 11.56 3.16
N PRO A 161 -1.36 12.47 2.42
CA PRO A 161 -0.85 12.95 1.14
C PRO A 161 0.47 13.72 1.27
N VAL A 162 0.74 14.36 2.41
CA VAL A 162 1.99 15.12 2.61
C VAL A 162 3.15 14.15 2.79
N LEU A 163 2.95 13.09 3.58
CA LEU A 163 3.94 12.02 3.72
C LEU A 163 4.12 11.26 2.40
N ALA A 164 3.04 11.04 1.63
CA ALA A 164 3.13 10.42 0.30
C ALA A 164 4.10 11.16 -0.62
N LEU A 165 4.04 12.50 -0.66
CA LEU A 165 4.98 13.32 -1.46
C LEU A 165 6.44 13.10 -1.06
N ARG A 166 6.72 12.89 0.23
CA ARG A 166 8.07 12.59 0.71
C ARG A 166 8.54 11.22 0.21
N TYR A 167 7.68 10.21 0.29
CA TYR A 167 7.98 8.87 -0.24
C TYR A 167 8.16 8.87 -1.77
N TYR A 168 7.32 9.59 -2.53
CA TYR A 168 7.52 9.77 -3.96
C TYR A 168 8.86 10.43 -4.28
N ARG A 169 9.23 11.48 -3.54
CA ARG A 169 10.53 12.14 -3.73
C ARG A 169 11.69 11.17 -3.46
N LYS A 170 11.69 10.45 -2.33
CA LYS A 170 12.74 9.46 -2.02
C LYS A 170 12.85 8.39 -3.11
N ALA A 171 11.73 7.88 -3.60
CA ALA A 171 11.72 6.91 -4.69
C ALA A 171 12.34 7.48 -5.99
N ALA A 172 12.00 8.73 -6.33
CA ALA A 172 12.53 9.41 -7.51
C ALA A 172 14.04 9.68 -7.41
N ASP A 173 14.51 10.09 -6.23
CA ASP A 173 15.92 10.34 -5.92
C ASP A 173 16.75 9.05 -5.92
N LEU A 174 16.11 7.89 -5.71
CA LEU A 174 16.71 6.56 -5.88
C LEU A 174 16.53 5.98 -7.29
N GLY A 175 15.90 6.71 -8.21
CA GLY A 175 15.84 6.35 -9.62
C GLY A 175 14.56 5.66 -10.08
N SER A 176 13.53 5.51 -9.24
CA SER A 176 12.25 4.89 -9.66
C SER A 176 11.62 5.68 -10.82
N PRO A 177 11.42 5.06 -12.00
CA PRO A 177 10.85 5.75 -13.15
C PRO A 177 9.43 6.27 -12.89
N GLU A 178 8.61 5.48 -12.18
CA GLU A 178 7.24 5.85 -11.82
C GLU A 178 7.23 7.06 -10.88
N ALA A 179 8.11 7.08 -9.89
CA ALA A 179 8.22 8.19 -8.97
C ALA A 179 8.79 9.44 -9.64
N GLN A 180 9.79 9.31 -10.52
CA GLN A 180 10.31 10.41 -11.33
C GLN A 180 9.21 11.04 -12.18
N TYR A 181 8.35 10.22 -12.79
CA TYR A 181 7.18 10.71 -13.54
C TYR A 181 6.22 11.50 -12.63
N VAL A 182 5.82 10.93 -11.49
CA VAL A 182 4.90 11.60 -10.53
C VAL A 182 5.48 12.93 -10.05
N VAL A 183 6.72 12.94 -9.59
CA VAL A 183 7.40 14.16 -9.11
C VAL A 183 7.54 15.18 -10.24
N GLY A 184 7.89 14.75 -11.45
CA GLY A 184 7.97 15.61 -12.63
C GLY A 184 6.65 16.33 -12.93
N THR A 185 5.53 15.59 -12.93
CA THR A 185 4.19 16.17 -13.12
C THR A 185 3.86 17.20 -12.05
N LEU A 186 4.10 16.89 -10.77
CA LEU A 186 3.84 17.81 -9.67
C LEU A 186 4.64 19.13 -9.79
N LEU A 187 5.87 19.06 -10.30
CA LEU A 187 6.71 20.25 -10.52
C LEU A 187 6.25 21.07 -11.74
N VAL A 188 5.75 20.42 -12.79
CA VAL A 188 5.16 21.12 -13.95
C VAL A 188 3.89 21.85 -13.52
N ASP A 189 3.00 21.20 -12.78
CA ASP A 189 1.72 21.79 -12.37
C ASP A 189 1.93 22.97 -11.41
N ARG A 190 2.90 22.89 -10.49
CA ARG A 190 3.27 24.03 -9.64
C ARG A 190 3.75 25.25 -10.45
N ARG A 191 4.51 25.03 -11.52
CA ARG A 191 4.98 26.14 -12.39
C ARG A 191 3.81 26.80 -13.13
N LYS A 192 2.85 26.02 -13.63
CA LYS A 192 1.63 26.58 -14.27
C LYS A 192 0.85 27.46 -13.29
N VAL A 193 0.67 27.02 -12.05
CA VAL A 193 -0.03 27.80 -11.01
C VAL A 193 0.72 29.10 -10.65
N SER A 194 2.06 29.11 -10.68
CA SER A 194 2.83 30.34 -10.44
C SER A 194 2.81 31.31 -11.62
N ASP A 195 2.72 30.79 -12.85
CA ASP A 195 2.74 31.60 -14.07
C ASP A 195 1.37 32.24 -14.37
N ASP A 196 0.27 31.68 -13.85
CA ASP A 196 -1.11 32.19 -14.01
C ASP A 196 -1.47 33.38 -13.06
N ILE A 197 -0.53 33.89 -12.26
CA ILE A 197 -0.72 35.02 -11.33
C ILE A 197 -0.10 36.34 -11.87
N VAL A 198 0.31 36.38 -13.14
CA VAL A 198 0.87 37.62 -13.76
C VAL A 198 -0.17 38.36 -14.59
#